data_AF-A0A4Y7Q790-F1
#
_entry.id   AF-A0A4Y7Q790-F1
#
_cell.length_a   1.000
_cell.length_b   1.000
_cell.length_c   1.000
_cell.angle_alpha   90.00
_cell.angle_beta   90.00
_cell.angle_gamma   90.00
#
_symmetry.space_group_name_H-M   'P 1'
#
loop_
_entity.id
_entity.type
_entity.pdbx_description
1 polymer ?
#
loop_
_entity_poly.entity_id
_entity_poly.type
_entity_poly.pdbx_seq_one_letter_code
_entity_poly.pdbx_strand_id
1 'polypeptide(L)'
;MGQTSTHCVSSRKNDKEAGAKKTGVKRREMLLEIQPDLPKTHSPEIRVVESNPGDVNGRHSQRDVFLLPYANLEDLSWNNGIQFLSLLHYRARNFPSAFAHFDCDTLHFGIVAGGIRRIHAPDCSMLCFGGRETYGNVVKWGEPIGKGKDAPDGFELEWEWGEAMPLSDGLLVLETQTKLITLLLRVVSNILYDQDLNDLTTPSAPAPVLPPPEIPLAGSSFEFLSLARTNSLHAYTEPPGYSFAQLDDIAQTRYDLAVNHFIDLRTDPTYLSEQLNQYYIHRIERLANGAVPDVLVENMAVTFLLLDTYNDIAKWHVFRKILAEISEIHAQFPSLPERGARLPHAYENALQELRPLIINLQQGCNVRFPTTMAGSPPLRQYFTVNFFDNTFSRNQLSYNPRIQKIRSPPSFACCWTRMKNIFGKSLAFMTNWTCSWTIVNSTSVYLRYLERCYPTWGHIITSLKFWILTGQKFEMKVLMI
;
A
#
# COMPACT_ATOMS: atom_id res chain seq x y z
N MET A 1 57.90 -22.14 -24.41
CA MET A 1 57.34 -20.86 -24.87
C MET A 1 56.10 -21.15 -25.69
N GLY A 2 54.95 -20.62 -25.28
CA GLY A 2 53.67 -20.85 -25.95
C GLY A 2 52.51 -20.49 -25.02
N GLN A 3 52.19 -19.21 -24.92
CA GLN A 3 51.03 -18.69 -24.20
C GLN A 3 49.78 -18.78 -25.09
N THR A 4 48.70 -19.33 -24.55
CA THR A 4 47.37 -19.41 -25.17
C THR A 4 46.45 -18.31 -24.66
N SER A 5 45.94 -17.51 -25.60
CA SER A 5 44.54 -17.09 -25.76
C SER A 5 43.75 -16.65 -24.51
N THR A 6 43.74 -15.33 -24.26
CA THR A 6 42.71 -14.61 -23.52
C THR A 6 42.31 -13.33 -24.26
N HIS A 7 41.68 -13.45 -25.42
CA HIS A 7 41.06 -12.30 -26.11
C HIS A 7 39.91 -12.75 -27.03
N CYS A 8 38.77 -13.17 -26.45
CA CYS A 8 37.53 -13.29 -27.24
C CYS A 8 36.20 -13.16 -26.46
N VAL A 9 36.23 -12.86 -25.15
CA VAL A 9 35.02 -12.81 -24.33
C VAL A 9 34.50 -11.37 -24.09
N SER A 10 35.31 -10.32 -24.31
CA SER A 10 34.88 -8.94 -24.02
C SER A 10 34.09 -8.25 -25.14
N SER A 11 34.23 -8.66 -26.41
CA SER A 11 33.58 -7.94 -27.54
C SER A 11 32.07 -8.21 -27.65
N ARG A 12 31.59 -9.43 -27.32
CA ARG A 12 30.16 -9.79 -27.44
C ARG A 12 29.26 -9.15 -26.37
N LYS A 13 29.82 -8.67 -25.26
CA LYS A 13 29.06 -7.97 -24.21
C LYS A 13 28.71 -6.54 -24.65
N ASN A 14 29.66 -5.85 -25.29
CA ASN A 14 29.50 -4.47 -25.72
C ASN A 14 28.52 -4.30 -26.89
N ASP A 15 28.44 -5.26 -27.80
CA ASP A 15 27.51 -5.20 -28.95
C ASP A 15 26.05 -5.42 -28.55
N LYS A 16 25.77 -6.29 -27.56
CA LYS A 16 24.42 -6.47 -27.00
C LYS A 16 23.94 -5.23 -26.25
N GLU A 17 24.81 -4.58 -25.47
CA GLU A 17 24.48 -3.33 -24.78
C GLU A 17 24.27 -2.16 -25.75
N ALA A 18 25.07 -2.07 -26.83
CA ALA A 18 24.89 -1.05 -27.86
C ALA A 18 23.61 -1.26 -28.68
N GLY A 19 23.20 -2.50 -28.96
CA GLY A 19 21.94 -2.84 -29.61
C GLY A 19 20.70 -2.53 -28.76
N ALA A 20 20.73 -2.90 -27.47
CA ALA A 20 19.64 -2.61 -26.52
C ALA A 20 19.46 -1.09 -26.29
N LYS A 21 20.55 -0.32 -26.25
CA LYS A 21 20.52 1.15 -26.15
C LYS A 21 19.87 1.80 -27.39
N LYS A 22 20.16 1.29 -28.60
CA LYS A 22 19.53 1.77 -29.85
C LYS A 22 18.02 1.54 -29.88
N THR A 23 17.52 0.42 -29.34
CA THR A 23 16.07 0.16 -29.24
C THR A 23 15.38 1.02 -28.18
N GLY A 24 16.08 1.37 -27.10
CA GLY A 24 15.54 2.26 -26.06
C GLY A 24 15.35 3.70 -26.55
N VAL A 25 16.33 4.25 -27.29
CA VAL A 25 16.24 5.61 -27.86
C VAL A 25 15.10 5.73 -28.85
N LYS A 26 15.02 4.81 -29.83
CA LYS A 26 13.92 4.81 -30.82
C LYS A 26 12.54 4.70 -30.17
N ARG A 27 12.42 3.90 -29.09
CA ARG A 27 11.15 3.80 -28.34
C ARG A 27 10.79 5.11 -27.66
N ARG A 28 11.75 5.80 -27.04
CA ARG A 28 11.51 7.12 -26.44
C ARG A 28 11.08 8.14 -27.49
N GLU A 29 11.72 8.14 -28.65
CA GLU A 29 11.37 9.01 -29.77
C GLU A 29 9.94 8.73 -30.25
N MET A 30 9.59 7.47 -30.47
CA MET A 30 8.22 7.07 -30.84
C MET A 30 7.19 7.49 -29.78
N LEU A 31 7.46 7.22 -28.50
CA LEU A 31 6.54 7.61 -27.41
C LEU A 31 6.35 9.13 -27.34
N LEU A 32 7.40 9.91 -27.60
CA LEU A 32 7.32 11.38 -27.63
C LEU A 32 6.63 11.92 -28.90
N GLU A 33 6.74 11.22 -30.03
CA GLU A 33 6.00 11.55 -31.24
C GLU A 33 4.49 11.39 -31.01
N ILE A 34 4.10 10.35 -30.26
CA ILE A 34 2.69 10.06 -29.94
C ILE A 34 2.16 10.95 -28.81
N GLN A 35 2.96 11.18 -27.77
CA GLN A 35 2.60 11.96 -26.59
C GLN A 35 3.77 12.87 -26.19
N PRO A 36 3.86 14.10 -26.75
CA PRO A 36 5.02 14.99 -26.58
C PRO A 36 5.28 15.47 -25.14
N ASP A 37 4.23 15.54 -24.33
CA ASP A 37 4.22 16.00 -22.94
C ASP A 37 4.46 14.87 -21.93
N LEU A 38 4.82 13.66 -22.39
CA LEU A 38 5.07 12.54 -21.49
C LEU A 38 6.22 12.85 -20.52
N PRO A 39 6.04 12.63 -19.20
CA PRO A 39 7.09 12.88 -18.23
C PRO A 39 8.36 12.07 -18.52
N LYS A 40 9.52 12.67 -18.29
CA LYS A 40 10.81 12.09 -18.69
C LYS A 40 11.38 11.07 -17.71
N THR A 41 10.98 11.14 -16.44
CA THR A 41 11.61 10.42 -15.34
C THR A 41 10.59 9.69 -14.48
N HIS A 42 11.04 8.66 -13.78
CA HIS A 42 10.26 7.95 -12.78
C HIS A 42 9.74 8.92 -11.71
N SER A 43 8.55 8.65 -11.18
CA SER A 43 7.94 9.46 -10.11
C SER A 43 7.78 10.96 -10.43
N PRO A 44 7.26 11.32 -11.61
CA PRO A 44 7.18 12.72 -12.02
C PRO A 44 6.33 13.57 -11.07
N GLU A 45 5.35 12.98 -10.40
CA GLU A 45 4.49 13.62 -9.41
C GLU A 45 5.25 14.16 -8.20
N ILE A 46 6.36 13.52 -7.80
CA ILE A 46 7.22 14.03 -6.73
C ILE A 46 7.88 15.34 -7.17
N ARG A 47 8.37 15.39 -8.41
CA ARG A 47 9.03 16.59 -8.97
C ARG A 47 8.08 17.76 -9.09
N VAL A 48 6.81 17.50 -9.42
CA VAL A 48 5.77 18.53 -9.45
C VAL A 48 5.61 19.16 -8.06
N VAL A 49 5.54 18.33 -7.02
CA VAL A 49 5.38 18.83 -5.65
C VAL A 49 6.63 19.57 -5.16
N GLU A 50 7.81 19.08 -5.51
CA GLU A 50 9.09 19.73 -5.19
C GLU A 50 9.24 21.09 -5.86
N SER A 51 8.76 21.21 -7.10
CA SER A 51 8.81 22.45 -7.88
C SER A 51 7.75 23.46 -7.46
N ASN A 52 6.67 22.98 -6.82
CA ASN A 52 5.54 23.79 -6.37
C ASN A 52 5.28 23.57 -4.86
N PRO A 53 6.24 23.92 -3.98
CA PRO A 53 6.08 23.74 -2.53
C PRO A 53 5.02 24.72 -1.99
N GLY A 54 3.96 24.18 -1.37
CA GLY A 54 2.83 24.98 -0.86
C GLY A 54 1.86 25.51 -1.92
N ASP A 55 2.25 25.54 -3.20
CA ASP A 55 1.38 25.99 -4.29
C ASP A 55 0.50 24.85 -4.82
N VAL A 56 -0.71 24.75 -4.28
CA VAL A 56 -1.72 23.78 -4.70
C VAL A 56 -2.20 24.04 -6.13
N ASN A 57 -2.25 25.30 -6.57
CA ASN A 57 -2.71 25.64 -7.92
C ASN A 57 -1.68 25.25 -8.98
N GLY A 58 -0.39 25.49 -8.71
CA GLY A 58 0.72 25.04 -9.57
C GLY A 58 0.82 23.51 -9.67
N ARG A 59 0.46 22.77 -8.61
CA ARG A 59 0.33 21.31 -8.70
C ARG A 59 -0.88 20.90 -9.54
N HIS A 60 -2.02 21.55 -9.31
CA HIS A 60 -3.25 21.24 -10.02
C HIS A 60 -3.18 21.55 -11.52
N SER A 61 -2.39 22.54 -11.94
CA SER A 61 -2.15 22.80 -13.37
C SER A 61 -1.39 21.66 -14.05
N GLN A 62 -0.68 20.82 -13.30
CA GLN A 62 0.03 19.62 -13.75
C GLN A 62 -0.69 18.33 -13.34
N ARG A 63 -2.04 18.38 -13.25
CA ARG A 63 -2.89 17.27 -12.78
C ARG A 63 -2.62 15.93 -13.46
N ASP A 64 -2.34 15.94 -14.75
CA ASP A 64 -2.19 14.71 -15.55
C ASP A 64 -1.01 13.84 -15.10
N VAL A 65 0.03 14.48 -14.55
CA VAL A 65 1.16 13.78 -13.94
C VAL A 65 0.73 12.94 -12.74
N PHE A 66 -0.28 13.38 -12.00
CA PHE A 66 -0.80 12.67 -10.85
C PHE A 66 -1.82 11.58 -11.20
N LEU A 67 -2.46 11.66 -12.37
CA LEU A 67 -3.38 10.62 -12.83
C LEU A 67 -2.61 9.38 -13.30
N LEU A 68 -1.51 9.59 -14.01
CA LEU A 68 -0.71 8.51 -14.60
C LEU A 68 0.77 8.60 -14.17
N PRO A 69 1.09 8.49 -12.87
CA PRO A 69 2.48 8.65 -12.37
C PRO A 69 3.45 7.61 -12.95
N TYR A 70 2.92 6.45 -13.37
CA TYR A 70 3.67 5.36 -13.98
C TYR A 70 3.80 5.46 -15.52
N ALA A 71 3.15 6.43 -16.15
CA ALA A 71 3.27 6.68 -17.60
C ALA A 71 4.38 7.72 -17.86
N ASN A 72 5.64 7.27 -17.86
CA ASN A 72 6.80 8.12 -18.10
C ASN A 72 7.84 7.41 -19.01
N LEU A 73 8.71 8.19 -19.65
CA LEU A 73 9.69 7.67 -20.61
C LEU A 73 10.73 6.75 -19.98
N GLU A 74 11.10 6.98 -18.72
CA GLU A 74 12.10 6.18 -18.03
C GLU A 74 11.58 4.76 -17.83
N ASP A 75 10.40 4.62 -17.26
CA ASP A 75 9.75 3.34 -16.96
C ASP A 75 9.31 2.62 -18.25
N LEU A 76 8.57 3.30 -19.14
CA LEU A 76 8.07 2.68 -20.37
C LEU A 76 9.18 2.26 -21.34
N SER A 77 10.38 2.82 -21.22
CA SER A 77 11.54 2.41 -22.00
C SER A 77 12.48 1.45 -21.26
N TRP A 78 12.23 1.20 -19.97
CA TRP A 78 13.07 0.38 -19.12
C TRP A 78 13.13 -1.07 -19.60
N ASN A 79 14.30 -1.71 -19.44
CA ASN A 79 14.54 -3.12 -19.74
C ASN A 79 13.93 -3.56 -21.09
N ASN A 80 14.33 -2.89 -22.18
CA ASN A 80 13.81 -3.11 -23.53
C ASN A 80 12.30 -2.91 -23.69
N GLY A 81 11.67 -2.09 -22.85
CA GLY A 81 10.26 -1.73 -22.93
C GLY A 81 9.34 -2.79 -22.31
N ILE A 82 9.85 -3.63 -21.41
CA ILE A 82 9.07 -4.71 -20.83
C ILE A 82 7.86 -4.21 -20.03
N GLN A 83 8.00 -3.08 -19.32
CA GLN A 83 6.92 -2.46 -18.57
C GLN A 83 5.84 -1.92 -19.50
N PHE A 84 6.25 -1.28 -20.61
CA PHE A 84 5.33 -0.83 -21.65
C PHE A 84 4.56 -2.01 -22.28
N LEU A 85 5.24 -3.09 -22.65
CA LEU A 85 4.60 -4.29 -23.18
C LEU A 85 3.66 -4.95 -22.17
N SER A 86 4.04 -4.95 -20.89
CA SER A 86 3.20 -5.52 -19.83
C SER A 86 1.95 -4.68 -19.61
N LEU A 87 2.08 -3.35 -19.63
CA LEU A 87 0.95 -2.45 -19.53
C LEU A 87 -0.07 -2.71 -20.65
N LEU A 88 0.41 -2.82 -21.90
CA LEU A 88 -0.42 -3.22 -23.04
C LEU A 88 -1.07 -4.58 -22.83
N HIS A 89 -0.29 -5.58 -22.43
CA HIS A 89 -0.75 -6.95 -22.26
C HIS A 89 -1.89 -7.06 -21.24
N TYR A 90 -1.68 -6.56 -20.02
CA TYR A 90 -2.66 -6.72 -18.95
C TYR A 90 -3.89 -5.81 -19.16
N ARG A 91 -3.70 -4.57 -19.66
CA ARG A 91 -4.84 -3.66 -19.92
C ARG A 91 -5.68 -4.05 -21.13
N ALA A 92 -5.12 -4.78 -22.10
CA ALA A 92 -5.87 -5.26 -23.26
C ALA A 92 -6.69 -6.54 -22.97
N ARG A 93 -6.24 -7.37 -22.02
CA ARG A 93 -6.90 -8.66 -21.72
C ARG A 93 -7.95 -8.57 -20.61
N ASN A 94 -7.83 -7.56 -19.74
CA ASN A 94 -8.70 -7.40 -18.59
C ASN A 94 -9.62 -6.18 -18.76
N PHE A 95 -10.88 -6.32 -18.36
CA PHE A 95 -11.85 -5.22 -18.38
C PHE A 95 -11.44 -4.15 -17.35
N PRO A 96 -11.73 -2.85 -17.58
CA PRO A 96 -11.28 -1.79 -16.67
C PRO A 96 -11.72 -1.94 -15.21
N SER A 97 -12.84 -2.62 -14.94
CA SER A 97 -13.31 -2.92 -13.58
C SER A 97 -12.28 -3.71 -12.76
N ALA A 98 -11.48 -4.58 -13.39
CA ALA A 98 -10.44 -5.36 -12.71
C ALA A 98 -9.36 -4.47 -12.06
N PHE A 99 -9.13 -3.27 -12.61
CA PHE A 99 -8.12 -2.33 -12.12
C PHE A 99 -8.69 -1.18 -11.30
N ALA A 100 -10.00 -1.11 -11.09
CA ALA A 100 -10.66 0.07 -10.51
C ALA A 100 -10.06 0.48 -9.15
N HIS A 101 -9.90 -0.49 -8.25
CA HIS A 101 -9.30 -0.23 -6.92
C HIS A 101 -7.82 0.12 -7.00
N PHE A 102 -7.07 -0.53 -7.89
CA PHE A 102 -5.66 -0.19 -8.10
C PHE A 102 -5.48 1.24 -8.63
N ASP A 103 -6.29 1.63 -9.61
CA ASP A 103 -6.27 2.96 -10.19
C ASP A 103 -6.66 4.00 -9.14
N CYS A 104 -7.66 3.71 -8.29
CA CYS A 104 -8.02 4.54 -7.14
C CYS A 104 -6.83 4.73 -6.17
N ASP A 105 -6.15 3.64 -5.81
CA ASP A 105 -5.02 3.68 -4.89
C ASP A 105 -3.80 4.44 -5.44
N THR A 106 -3.68 4.53 -6.75
CA THR A 106 -2.62 5.30 -7.41
C THR A 106 -2.88 6.81 -7.30
N LEU A 107 -4.14 7.22 -7.29
CA LEU A 107 -4.55 8.63 -7.22
C LEU A 107 -4.35 9.24 -5.83
N HIS A 108 -4.26 8.41 -4.79
CA HIS A 108 -4.18 8.87 -3.40
C HIS A 108 -3.06 9.90 -3.16
N PHE A 109 -1.88 9.71 -3.76
CA PHE A 109 -0.78 10.68 -3.62
C PHE A 109 -1.16 12.04 -4.21
N GLY A 110 -1.73 12.08 -5.42
CA GLY A 110 -2.15 13.32 -6.07
C GLY A 110 -3.24 14.06 -5.31
N ILE A 111 -4.15 13.31 -4.70
CA ILE A 111 -5.21 13.87 -3.83
C ILE A 111 -4.59 14.52 -2.59
N VAL A 112 -3.75 13.79 -1.85
CA VAL A 112 -3.13 14.31 -0.61
C VAL A 112 -2.18 15.47 -0.90
N ALA A 113 -1.48 15.43 -2.04
CA ALA A 113 -0.61 16.51 -2.48
C ALA A 113 -1.37 17.75 -3.00
N GLY A 114 -2.69 17.65 -3.20
CA GLY A 114 -3.53 18.72 -3.74
C GLY A 114 -3.42 18.90 -5.27
N GLY A 115 -2.74 18.01 -5.98
CA GLY A 115 -2.68 18.01 -7.44
C GLY A 115 -4.00 17.57 -8.08
N ILE A 116 -4.75 16.70 -7.40
CA ILE A 116 -6.06 16.22 -7.82
C ILE A 116 -7.12 16.75 -6.85
N ARG A 117 -8.14 17.44 -7.38
CA ARG A 117 -9.32 17.86 -6.63
C ARG A 117 -10.41 16.80 -6.75
N ARG A 118 -11.01 16.45 -5.63
CA ARG A 118 -12.18 15.57 -5.59
C ARG A 118 -13.45 16.39 -5.71
N ILE A 119 -14.39 15.89 -6.50
CA ILE A 119 -15.73 16.44 -6.57
C ILE A 119 -16.49 15.91 -5.35
N HIS A 120 -17.17 16.77 -4.61
CA HIS A 120 -18.02 16.32 -3.53
C HIS A 120 -19.35 15.80 -4.10
N ALA A 121 -19.62 14.51 -3.90
CA ALA A 121 -20.86 13.87 -4.30
C ALA A 121 -21.32 12.94 -3.17
N PRO A 122 -22.14 13.44 -2.22
CA PRO A 122 -22.60 12.64 -1.09
C PRO A 122 -23.66 11.61 -1.52
N ASP A 123 -23.84 10.59 -0.68
CA ASP A 123 -24.93 9.60 -0.75
C ASP A 123 -25.03 8.82 -2.06
N CYS A 124 -23.93 8.76 -2.82
CA CYS A 124 -23.82 8.04 -4.08
C CYS A 124 -22.49 7.29 -4.16
N SER A 125 -22.56 6.05 -4.64
CA SER A 125 -21.39 5.22 -4.92
C SER A 125 -21.37 4.83 -6.39
N MET A 126 -20.19 4.52 -6.90
CA MET A 126 -19.98 3.99 -8.25
C MET A 126 -19.65 2.51 -8.18
N LEU A 127 -20.33 1.69 -8.97
CA LEU A 127 -20.05 0.25 -9.05
C LEU A 127 -18.69 -0.02 -9.69
N CYS A 128 -17.90 -0.87 -9.04
CA CYS A 128 -16.51 -1.17 -9.39
C CYS A 128 -16.32 -2.54 -10.05
N PHE A 129 -17.40 -3.26 -10.35
CA PHE A 129 -17.37 -4.63 -10.86
C PHE A 129 -18.19 -4.83 -12.13
N GLY A 130 -18.04 -6.03 -12.69
CA GLY A 130 -18.73 -6.48 -13.89
C GLY A 130 -18.21 -5.82 -15.16
N GLY A 131 -19.06 -5.80 -16.19
CA GLY A 131 -18.71 -5.39 -17.56
C GLY A 131 -19.32 -4.05 -17.96
N ARG A 132 -19.56 -3.89 -19.27
CA ARG A 132 -20.07 -2.64 -19.86
C ARG A 132 -21.42 -2.17 -19.30
N GLU A 133 -22.24 -3.10 -18.83
CA GLU A 133 -23.60 -2.80 -18.33
C GLU A 133 -23.63 -2.35 -16.86
N THR A 134 -22.57 -2.63 -16.09
CA THR A 134 -22.55 -2.44 -14.63
C THR A 134 -21.47 -1.49 -14.17
N TYR A 135 -20.25 -1.63 -14.71
CA TYR A 135 -19.11 -0.87 -14.25
C TYR A 135 -19.28 0.62 -14.55
N GLY A 136 -19.10 1.46 -13.53
CA GLY A 136 -19.31 2.91 -13.64
C GLY A 136 -20.75 3.37 -13.39
N ASN A 137 -21.70 2.45 -13.18
CA ASN A 137 -23.05 2.84 -12.80
C ASN A 137 -23.04 3.53 -11.44
N VAL A 138 -23.80 4.62 -11.34
CA VAL A 138 -23.98 5.37 -10.10
C VAL A 138 -25.21 4.83 -9.39
N VAL A 139 -25.03 4.50 -8.12
CA VAL A 139 -26.08 3.99 -7.25
C VAL A 139 -26.19 4.87 -6.02
N LYS A 140 -27.42 5.09 -5.56
CA LYS A 140 -27.67 5.91 -4.38
C LYS A 140 -27.69 5.07 -3.11
N TRP A 141 -27.41 5.71 -1.99
CA TRP A 141 -27.58 5.11 -0.67
C TRP A 141 -29.06 5.07 -0.30
N GLY A 142 -29.49 4.02 0.40
CA GLY A 142 -30.88 3.78 0.80
C GLY A 142 -31.82 3.31 -0.30
N GLU A 143 -31.39 3.29 -1.57
CA GLU A 143 -32.17 2.74 -2.69
C GLU A 143 -31.64 1.34 -3.03
N PRO A 144 -32.44 0.26 -2.88
CA PRO A 144 -31.98 -1.11 -3.14
C PRO A 144 -31.68 -1.34 -4.62
N ILE A 145 -30.58 -2.02 -4.89
CA ILE A 145 -30.04 -2.29 -6.23
C ILE A 145 -30.34 -3.73 -6.59
N GLY A 146 -31.30 -3.92 -7.50
CA GLY A 146 -31.74 -5.25 -7.96
C GLY A 146 -33.14 -5.61 -7.47
N LYS A 147 -33.47 -6.89 -7.49
CA LYS A 147 -34.79 -7.41 -7.11
C LYS A 147 -34.65 -8.26 -5.84
N GLY A 148 -35.38 -7.92 -4.79
CA GLY A 148 -35.41 -8.69 -3.56
C GLY A 148 -35.58 -7.82 -2.34
N LYS A 149 -36.00 -8.43 -1.22
CA LYS A 149 -36.09 -7.75 0.08
C LYS A 149 -34.71 -7.47 0.69
N ASP A 150 -33.71 -8.26 0.29
CA ASP A 150 -32.34 -8.22 0.80
C ASP A 150 -31.35 -7.68 -0.27
N ALA A 151 -31.86 -6.90 -1.22
CA ALA A 151 -31.04 -6.27 -2.25
C ALA A 151 -30.18 -5.15 -1.62
N PRO A 152 -28.87 -5.13 -1.87
CA PRO A 152 -27.99 -4.15 -1.26
C PRO A 152 -28.25 -2.76 -1.83
N ASP A 153 -27.97 -1.72 -1.06
CA ASP A 153 -27.91 -0.35 -1.57
C ASP A 153 -26.47 0.07 -1.88
N GLY A 154 -26.26 1.31 -2.32
CA GLY A 154 -24.92 1.81 -2.62
C GLY A 154 -23.99 1.84 -1.40
N PHE A 155 -24.54 2.04 -0.19
CA PHE A 155 -23.74 2.09 1.04
C PHE A 155 -23.24 0.69 1.41
N GLU A 156 -24.09 -0.33 1.37
CA GLU A 156 -23.70 -1.73 1.63
C GLU A 156 -22.65 -2.20 0.60
N LEU A 157 -22.83 -1.87 -0.68
CA LEU A 157 -21.85 -2.22 -1.71
C LEU A 157 -20.48 -1.55 -1.51
N GLU A 158 -20.46 -0.29 -1.08
CA GLU A 158 -19.22 0.46 -0.83
C GLU A 158 -18.56 0.01 0.47
N TRP A 159 -19.29 0.02 1.57
CA TRP A 159 -18.75 -0.14 2.91
C TRP A 159 -18.65 -1.59 3.33
N GLU A 160 -19.61 -2.45 2.99
CA GLU A 160 -19.62 -3.84 3.44
C GLU A 160 -18.92 -4.74 2.42
N TRP A 161 -19.32 -4.65 1.15
CA TRP A 161 -18.85 -5.59 0.12
C TRP A 161 -17.54 -5.15 -0.55
N GLY A 162 -17.25 -3.84 -0.59
CA GLY A 162 -16.09 -3.30 -1.30
C GLY A 162 -16.18 -3.43 -2.82
N GLU A 163 -17.40 -3.56 -3.34
CA GLU A 163 -17.72 -3.67 -4.77
C GLU A 163 -18.18 -2.33 -5.36
N ALA A 164 -18.34 -1.31 -4.53
CA ALA A 164 -18.50 0.08 -4.95
C ALA A 164 -17.42 0.97 -4.33
N MET A 165 -17.29 2.18 -4.84
CA MET A 165 -16.42 3.21 -4.27
C MET A 165 -17.13 4.56 -4.25
N PRO A 166 -16.67 5.53 -3.43
CA PRO A 166 -17.25 6.86 -3.41
C PRO A 166 -17.27 7.45 -4.83
N LEU A 167 -18.39 8.05 -5.27
CA LEU A 167 -18.51 8.60 -6.62
C LEU A 167 -17.37 9.59 -6.96
N SER A 168 -16.93 10.34 -5.95
CA SER A 168 -15.79 11.27 -6.05
C SER A 168 -14.48 10.61 -6.50
N ASP A 169 -14.21 9.39 -6.06
CA ASP A 169 -13.02 8.62 -6.41
C ASP A 169 -13.28 7.87 -7.73
N GLY A 170 -14.48 7.34 -7.92
CA GLY A 170 -14.89 6.64 -9.14
C GLY A 170 -14.75 7.46 -10.42
N LEU A 171 -15.15 8.73 -10.39
CA LEU A 171 -14.96 9.64 -11.53
C LEU A 171 -13.49 9.83 -11.89
N LEU A 172 -12.60 9.91 -10.90
CA LEU A 172 -11.17 10.04 -11.12
C LEU A 172 -10.57 8.75 -11.70
N VAL A 173 -11.05 7.59 -11.25
CA VAL A 173 -10.67 6.28 -11.81
C VAL A 173 -11.05 6.19 -13.27
N LEU A 174 -12.31 6.50 -13.62
CA LEU A 174 -12.79 6.47 -15.01
C LEU A 174 -11.98 7.40 -15.91
N GLU A 175 -11.66 8.61 -15.43
CA GLU A 175 -10.81 9.54 -16.18
C GLU A 175 -9.39 8.97 -16.39
N THR A 176 -8.80 8.43 -15.33
CA THR A 176 -7.44 7.85 -15.37
C THR A 176 -7.38 6.70 -16.37
N GLN A 177 -8.36 5.79 -16.32
CA GLN A 177 -8.47 4.67 -17.24
C GLN A 177 -8.69 5.13 -18.68
N THR A 178 -9.54 6.13 -18.90
CA THR A 178 -9.79 6.71 -20.23
C THR A 178 -8.50 7.28 -20.81
N LYS A 179 -7.74 8.06 -20.03
CA LYS A 179 -6.46 8.63 -20.47
C LYS A 179 -5.43 7.54 -20.78
N LEU A 180 -5.32 6.53 -19.91
CA LEU A 180 -4.42 5.41 -20.12
C LEU A 180 -4.76 4.65 -21.39
N ILE A 181 -6.01 4.22 -21.57
CA ILE A 181 -6.45 3.45 -22.73
C ILE A 181 -6.28 4.27 -24.01
N THR A 182 -6.58 5.58 -23.97
CA THR A 182 -6.35 6.48 -25.12
C THR A 182 -4.88 6.54 -25.50
N LEU A 183 -3.97 6.67 -24.52
CA LEU A 183 -2.53 6.62 -24.77
C LEU A 183 -2.12 5.28 -25.40
N LEU A 184 -2.56 4.17 -24.83
CA LEU A 184 -2.23 2.83 -25.34
C LEU A 184 -2.75 2.62 -26.76
N LEU A 185 -3.99 3.04 -27.06
CA LEU A 185 -4.57 2.94 -28.40
C LEU A 185 -3.79 3.77 -29.41
N ARG A 186 -3.44 5.02 -29.10
CA ARG A 186 -2.60 5.85 -30.00
C ARG A 186 -1.26 5.20 -30.31
N VAL A 187 -0.65 4.58 -29.31
CA VAL A 187 0.61 3.86 -29.50
C VAL A 187 0.41 2.63 -30.38
N VAL A 188 -0.64 1.85 -30.15
CA VAL A 188 -0.95 0.67 -30.98
C VAL A 188 -1.26 1.08 -32.42
N SER A 189 -2.02 2.16 -32.66
CA SER A 189 -2.28 2.69 -34.01
C SER A 189 -1.01 3.11 -34.74
N ASN A 190 -0.02 3.63 -34.03
CA ASN A 190 1.26 4.03 -34.62
C ASN A 190 2.15 2.81 -34.93
N ILE A 191 2.12 1.78 -34.08
CA ILE A 191 2.86 0.53 -34.30
C ILE A 191 2.24 -0.28 -35.44
N LEU A 192 0.91 -0.36 -35.49
CA LEU A 192 0.11 -1.08 -36.50
C LEU A 192 -0.42 -0.11 -37.56
N TYR A 193 0.45 0.77 -38.07
CA TYR A 193 0.07 1.84 -39.01
C TYR A 193 -0.51 1.31 -40.33
N ASP A 194 -0.29 0.03 -40.64
CA ASP A 194 -0.75 -0.66 -41.84
C ASP A 194 -2.12 -1.35 -41.66
N GLN A 195 -2.69 -1.35 -40.46
CA GLN A 195 -3.98 -1.95 -40.15
C GLN A 195 -5.02 -0.88 -39.77
N ASP A 196 -6.23 -0.97 -40.34
CA ASP A 196 -7.36 -0.19 -39.83
C ASP A 196 -7.87 -0.85 -38.55
N LEU A 197 -7.65 -0.19 -37.40
CA LEU A 197 -8.13 -0.67 -36.12
C LEU A 197 -9.67 -0.69 -36.03
N ASN A 198 -10.37 0.09 -36.86
CA ASN A 198 -11.84 0.05 -36.91
C ASN A 198 -12.33 -1.24 -37.56
N ASP A 199 -11.64 -1.74 -38.57
CA ASP A 199 -11.96 -3.01 -39.23
C ASP A 199 -11.77 -4.20 -38.26
N LEU A 200 -10.78 -4.14 -37.37
CA LEU A 200 -10.55 -5.15 -36.32
C LEU A 200 -11.67 -5.23 -35.26
N THR A 201 -12.54 -4.22 -35.17
CA THR A 201 -13.70 -4.24 -34.25
C THR A 201 -14.97 -4.81 -34.88
N THR A 202 -14.99 -5.07 -36.19
CA THR A 202 -16.09 -5.82 -36.81
C THR A 202 -15.96 -7.32 -36.50
N PRO A 203 -17.06 -8.01 -36.15
CA PRO A 203 -17.04 -9.42 -35.76
C PRO A 203 -16.85 -10.33 -36.99
N SER A 204 -15.73 -10.23 -37.68
CA SER A 204 -15.32 -11.19 -38.68
C SER A 204 -14.40 -12.21 -38.01
N ALA A 205 -14.92 -13.43 -37.83
CA ALA A 205 -14.30 -14.64 -37.27
C ALA A 205 -13.33 -14.45 -36.08
N PRO A 206 -13.61 -15.02 -34.88
CA PRO A 206 -12.70 -14.89 -33.74
C PRO A 206 -11.31 -15.42 -34.13
N ALA A 207 -10.35 -14.50 -34.26
CA ALA A 207 -8.95 -14.87 -34.40
C ALA A 207 -8.60 -15.83 -33.25
N PRO A 208 -7.85 -16.91 -33.50
CA PRO A 208 -7.50 -17.87 -32.46
C PRO A 208 -6.85 -17.12 -31.29
N VAL A 209 -7.46 -17.24 -30.11
CA VAL A 209 -6.94 -16.63 -28.87
C VAL A 209 -5.59 -17.29 -28.60
N LEU A 210 -4.51 -16.61 -29.00
CA LEU A 210 -3.16 -17.07 -28.70
C LEU A 210 -2.98 -17.08 -27.17
N PRO A 211 -2.30 -18.10 -26.63
CA PRO A 211 -1.93 -18.09 -25.22
C PRO A 211 -1.12 -16.83 -24.93
N PRO A 212 -1.34 -16.19 -23.76
CA PRO A 212 -0.66 -14.96 -23.41
C PRO A 212 0.87 -15.19 -23.47
N PRO A 213 1.64 -14.34 -24.18
CA PRO A 213 3.09 -14.41 -24.11
C PRO A 213 3.53 -14.14 -22.66
N GLU A 214 4.38 -15.00 -22.11
CA GLU A 214 4.97 -14.75 -20.79
C GLU A 214 5.87 -13.51 -20.87
N ILE A 215 5.55 -12.49 -20.07
CA ILE A 215 6.39 -11.31 -19.96
C ILE A 215 7.19 -11.40 -18.65
N PRO A 216 8.50 -11.67 -18.70
CA PRO A 216 9.32 -11.82 -17.49
C PRO A 216 9.62 -10.45 -16.86
N LEU A 217 8.63 -9.85 -16.20
CA LEU A 217 8.76 -8.59 -15.46
C LEU A 217 9.82 -8.68 -14.35
N ALA A 218 10.04 -9.90 -13.82
CA ALA A 218 11.16 -10.24 -12.98
C ALA A 218 12.28 -10.85 -13.85
N GLY A 219 13.44 -10.18 -13.90
CA GLY A 219 14.65 -10.83 -14.40
C GLY A 219 14.87 -12.11 -13.60
N SER A 220 14.94 -13.23 -14.30
CA SER A 220 15.37 -14.53 -13.80
C SER A 220 16.51 -14.40 -12.78
N SER A 221 16.37 -15.07 -11.61
CA SER A 221 17.39 -15.42 -10.59
C SER A 221 17.33 -14.80 -9.17
N PHE A 222 16.37 -13.93 -8.83
CA PHE A 222 16.16 -13.54 -7.43
C PHE A 222 14.73 -13.85 -6.97
N GLU A 223 14.60 -14.94 -6.20
CA GLU A 223 13.35 -15.50 -5.65
C GLU A 223 12.59 -14.59 -4.67
N PHE A 224 13.10 -13.39 -4.38
CA PHE A 224 12.41 -12.42 -3.52
C PHE A 224 12.50 -11.02 -4.14
N LEU A 225 11.43 -10.59 -4.81
CA LEU A 225 11.27 -9.17 -5.13
C LEU A 225 11.07 -8.42 -3.81
N SER A 226 11.86 -7.36 -3.59
CA SER A 226 11.60 -6.49 -2.45
C SER A 226 10.19 -5.91 -2.59
N LEU A 227 9.50 -5.71 -1.46
CA LEU A 227 8.17 -5.11 -1.43
C LEU A 227 8.11 -3.78 -2.21
N ALA A 228 9.17 -2.96 -2.11
CA ALA A 228 9.28 -1.72 -2.86
C ALA A 228 9.25 -1.95 -4.39
N ARG A 229 9.90 -3.02 -4.85
CA ARG A 229 9.91 -3.41 -6.27
C ARG A 229 8.56 -3.98 -6.71
N THR A 230 7.90 -4.78 -5.88
CA THR A 230 6.53 -5.25 -6.14
C THR A 230 5.59 -4.06 -6.31
N ASN A 231 5.66 -3.09 -5.39
CA ASN A 231 4.85 -1.87 -5.47
C ASN A 231 5.17 -1.01 -6.71
N SER A 232 6.43 -0.93 -7.15
CA SER A 232 6.77 -0.19 -8.39
C SER A 232 6.31 -0.89 -9.66
N LEU A 233 6.16 -2.22 -9.62
CA LEU A 233 5.72 -3.01 -10.78
C LEU A 233 4.21 -3.18 -10.86
N HIS A 234 3.48 -2.85 -9.80
CA HIS A 234 2.05 -3.10 -9.67
C HIS A 234 1.19 -2.46 -10.77
N ALA A 235 1.65 -1.33 -11.36
CA ALA A 235 0.97 -0.70 -12.49
C ALA A 235 1.09 -1.49 -13.82
N TYR A 236 2.10 -2.36 -13.90
CA TYR A 236 2.46 -3.14 -15.08
C TYR A 236 2.16 -4.63 -14.91
N THR A 237 1.51 -5.03 -13.82
CA THR A 237 1.08 -6.40 -13.58
C THR A 237 -0.45 -6.48 -13.54
N GLU A 238 -0.97 -7.68 -13.64
CA GLU A 238 -2.35 -7.94 -13.25
C GLU A 238 -2.56 -7.56 -11.77
N PRO A 239 -3.70 -6.94 -11.40
CA PRO A 239 -4.02 -6.67 -10.01
C PRO A 239 -4.05 -8.00 -9.25
N PRO A 240 -3.37 -8.12 -8.11
CA PRO A 240 -3.38 -9.36 -7.36
C PRO A 240 -4.81 -9.72 -6.96
N GLY A 241 -5.17 -10.99 -7.09
CA GLY A 241 -6.40 -11.50 -6.47
C GLY A 241 -6.24 -11.57 -4.95
N TYR A 242 -7.37 -11.55 -4.24
CA TYR A 242 -7.37 -11.96 -2.83
C TYR A 242 -6.92 -13.42 -2.72
N SER A 243 -5.94 -13.70 -1.87
CA SER A 243 -5.48 -15.06 -1.58
C SER A 243 -5.51 -15.29 -0.08
N PHE A 244 -6.47 -16.11 0.35
CA PHE A 244 -6.57 -16.53 1.75
C PHE A 244 -5.28 -17.23 2.21
N ALA A 245 -4.70 -18.10 1.37
CA ALA A 245 -3.46 -18.82 1.67
C ALA A 245 -2.27 -17.87 1.91
N GLN A 246 -2.15 -16.79 1.13
CA GLN A 246 -1.09 -15.80 1.36
C GLN A 246 -1.29 -15.05 2.68
N LEU A 247 -2.54 -14.73 3.01
CA LEU A 247 -2.84 -14.05 4.25
C LEU A 247 -2.55 -14.92 5.48
N ASP A 248 -2.89 -16.20 5.40
CA ASP A 248 -2.59 -17.19 6.43
C ASP A 248 -1.07 -17.39 6.60
N ASP A 249 -0.33 -17.51 5.50
CA ASP A 249 1.13 -17.62 5.52
C ASP A 249 1.80 -16.39 6.16
N ILE A 250 1.32 -15.17 5.82
CA ILE A 250 1.80 -13.93 6.45
C ILE A 250 1.50 -13.95 7.95
N ALA A 251 0.29 -14.32 8.36
CA ALA A 251 -0.11 -14.34 9.76
C ALA A 251 0.69 -15.37 10.58
N GLN A 252 0.88 -16.56 10.02
CA GLN A 252 1.69 -17.63 10.59
C GLN A 252 3.14 -17.17 10.76
N THR A 253 3.77 -16.71 9.68
CA THR A 253 5.15 -16.22 9.69
C THR A 253 5.34 -15.10 10.70
N ARG A 254 4.41 -14.14 10.76
CA ARG A 254 4.48 -13.01 11.70
C ARG A 254 4.35 -13.45 13.16
N TYR A 255 3.49 -14.41 13.44
CA TYR A 255 3.37 -14.98 14.78
C TYR A 255 4.65 -15.70 15.19
N ASP A 256 5.19 -16.56 14.32
CA ASP A 256 6.40 -17.32 14.61
C ASP A 256 7.60 -16.39 14.85
N LEU A 257 7.73 -15.33 14.03
CA LEU A 257 8.71 -14.27 14.26
C LEU A 257 8.53 -13.57 15.61
N ALA A 258 7.29 -13.27 16.02
CA ALA A 258 7.03 -12.63 17.31
C ALA A 258 7.36 -13.54 18.50
N VAL A 259 7.06 -14.84 18.40
CA VAL A 259 7.40 -15.84 19.42
C VAL A 259 8.91 -16.02 19.51
N ASN A 260 9.59 -16.19 18.37
CA ASN A 260 11.05 -16.32 18.33
C ASN A 260 11.71 -15.07 18.92
N HIS A 261 11.25 -13.87 18.54
CA HIS A 261 11.74 -12.61 19.10
C HIS A 261 11.61 -12.57 20.63
N PHE A 262 10.48 -13.02 21.18
CA PHE A 262 10.30 -13.10 22.64
C PHE A 262 11.21 -14.11 23.31
N ILE A 263 11.41 -15.28 22.70
CA ILE A 263 12.34 -16.30 23.21
C ILE A 263 13.75 -15.73 23.24
N ASP A 264 14.22 -15.15 22.13
CA ASP A 264 15.57 -14.58 22.00
C ASP A 264 15.82 -13.48 23.04
N LEU A 265 14.83 -12.60 23.28
CA LEU A 265 14.91 -11.58 24.34
C LEU A 265 15.09 -12.17 25.75
N ARG A 266 14.61 -13.39 26.01
CA ARG A 266 14.72 -14.07 27.31
C ARG A 266 15.96 -14.94 27.43
N THR A 267 16.44 -15.51 26.32
CA THR A 267 17.50 -16.51 26.32
C THR A 267 18.87 -15.96 25.95
N ASP A 268 18.93 -14.90 25.13
CA ASP A 268 20.18 -14.30 24.66
C ASP A 268 20.37 -12.88 25.23
N PRO A 269 21.28 -12.67 26.20
CA PRO A 269 21.54 -11.35 26.76
C PRO A 269 22.18 -10.39 25.76
N THR A 270 22.93 -10.89 24.78
CA THR A 270 23.50 -10.06 23.71
C THR A 270 22.38 -9.53 22.83
N TYR A 271 21.47 -10.40 22.37
CA TYR A 271 20.30 -9.99 21.59
C TYR A 271 19.44 -8.97 22.34
N LEU A 272 19.14 -9.22 23.62
CA LEU A 272 18.40 -8.26 24.46
C LEU A 272 19.09 -6.90 24.51
N SER A 273 20.41 -6.87 24.73
CA SER A 273 21.17 -5.62 24.79
C SER A 273 21.14 -4.86 23.46
N GLU A 274 21.19 -5.57 22.33
CA GLU A 274 21.09 -4.98 21.00
C GLU A 274 19.70 -4.38 20.76
N GLN A 275 18.63 -5.12 21.08
CA GLN A 275 17.25 -4.63 20.91
C GLN A 275 16.97 -3.43 21.81
N LEU A 276 17.42 -3.44 23.07
CA LEU A 276 17.31 -2.29 23.96
C LEU A 276 18.05 -1.08 23.39
N ASN A 277 19.26 -1.27 22.87
CA ASN A 277 20.00 -0.20 22.22
C ASN A 277 19.27 0.33 20.98
N GLN A 278 18.67 -0.53 20.16
CA GLN A 278 17.86 -0.11 19.01
C GLN A 278 16.67 0.75 19.44
N TYR A 279 15.90 0.32 20.43
CA TYR A 279 14.79 1.10 20.96
C TYR A 279 15.26 2.43 21.57
N TYR A 280 16.38 2.41 22.29
CA TYR A 280 16.98 3.57 22.93
C TYR A 280 17.45 4.63 21.92
N ILE A 281 18.21 4.23 20.90
CA ILE A 281 18.72 5.16 19.88
C ILE A 281 17.62 5.66 18.94
N HIS A 282 16.52 4.93 18.75
CA HIS A 282 15.39 5.33 17.89
C HIS A 282 14.26 6.07 18.63
N ARG A 283 14.48 6.46 19.89
CA ARG A 283 13.51 7.26 20.66
C ARG A 283 13.32 8.67 20.09
N ILE A 284 12.06 9.11 19.99
CA ILE A 284 11.73 10.48 19.55
C ILE A 284 12.17 11.54 20.57
N GLU A 285 12.34 11.18 21.83
CA GLU A 285 12.76 12.09 22.89
C GLU A 285 14.19 12.60 22.69
N ARG A 286 14.99 11.87 21.89
CA ARG A 286 16.32 12.32 21.43
C ARG A 286 16.26 13.53 20.48
N LEU A 287 15.07 13.91 20.00
CA LEU A 287 14.82 15.13 19.22
C LEU A 287 14.48 16.36 20.07
N ALA A 288 14.30 16.22 21.38
CA ALA A 288 13.92 17.34 22.22
C ALA A 288 15.03 18.42 22.21
N ASN A 289 14.63 19.69 22.11
CA ASN A 289 15.55 20.84 22.15
C ASN A 289 16.19 21.10 23.53
N GLY A 290 15.96 20.22 24.52
CA GLY A 290 16.47 20.30 25.87
C GLY A 290 16.99 18.95 26.37
N ALA A 291 17.70 18.97 27.50
CA ALA A 291 18.24 17.75 28.10
C ALA A 291 17.09 16.88 28.65
N VAL A 292 16.75 15.81 27.94
CA VAL A 292 15.92 14.74 28.48
C VAL A 292 16.82 13.84 29.32
N PRO A 293 16.48 13.56 30.59
CA PRO A 293 17.27 12.64 31.41
C PRO A 293 17.42 11.28 30.72
N ASP A 294 18.64 10.77 30.58
CA ASP A 294 18.89 9.49 29.90
C ASP A 294 18.11 8.34 30.54
N VAL A 295 18.01 8.32 31.88
CA VAL A 295 17.21 7.35 32.65
C VAL A 295 15.75 7.31 32.19
N LEU A 296 15.16 8.44 31.79
CA LEU A 296 13.80 8.47 31.28
C LEU A 296 13.73 7.77 29.91
N VAL A 297 14.69 8.07 29.03
CA VAL A 297 14.77 7.50 27.67
C VAL A 297 15.01 5.99 27.73
N GLU A 298 15.87 5.53 28.65
CA GLU A 298 16.12 4.11 28.93
C GLU A 298 14.85 3.40 29.40
N ASN A 299 14.15 3.95 30.39
CA ASN A 299 12.89 3.39 30.88
C ASN A 299 11.83 3.29 29.77
N MET A 300 11.75 4.30 28.91
CA MET A 300 10.85 4.25 27.75
C MET A 300 11.29 3.21 26.72
N ALA A 301 12.59 3.07 26.45
CA ALA A 301 13.09 2.04 25.56
C ALA A 301 12.71 0.63 26.04
N VAL A 302 12.93 0.34 27.33
CA VAL A 302 12.52 -0.93 27.96
C VAL A 302 11.02 -1.13 27.88
N THR A 303 10.24 -0.12 28.26
CA THR A 303 8.77 -0.20 28.29
C THR A 303 8.20 -0.50 26.90
N PHE A 304 8.68 0.20 25.86
CA PHE A 304 8.19 0.02 24.50
C PHE A 304 8.66 -1.29 23.88
N LEU A 305 9.90 -1.73 24.14
CA LEU A 305 10.36 -3.04 23.71
C LEU A 305 9.42 -4.14 24.22
N LEU A 306 9.19 -4.18 25.53
CA LEU A 306 8.33 -5.19 26.13
C LEU A 306 6.89 -5.09 25.62
N LEU A 307 6.33 -3.87 25.59
CA LEU A 307 4.97 -3.63 25.12
C LEU A 307 4.78 -4.08 23.68
N ASP A 308 5.76 -3.84 22.80
CA ASP A 308 5.71 -4.24 21.40
C ASP A 308 5.84 -5.74 21.25
N THR A 309 6.77 -6.39 21.95
CA THR A 309 6.93 -7.85 21.93
C THR A 309 5.65 -8.58 22.33
N TYR A 310 5.03 -8.20 23.47
CA TYR A 310 3.81 -8.85 23.93
C TYR A 310 2.61 -8.54 23.01
N ASN A 311 2.49 -7.30 22.54
CA ASN A 311 1.39 -6.93 21.65
C ASN A 311 1.48 -7.64 20.31
N ASP A 312 2.67 -7.83 19.75
CA ASP A 312 2.83 -8.51 18.47
C ASP A 312 2.43 -9.98 18.57
N ILE A 313 2.86 -10.69 19.62
CA ILE A 313 2.40 -12.07 19.87
C ILE A 313 0.88 -12.12 19.99
N ALA A 314 0.29 -11.27 20.83
CA ALA A 314 -1.15 -11.29 21.06
C ALA A 314 -1.94 -10.97 19.78
N LYS A 315 -1.55 -9.93 19.05
CA LYS A 315 -2.22 -9.53 17.79
C LYS A 315 -2.16 -10.64 16.76
N TRP A 316 -0.97 -11.18 16.48
CA TRP A 316 -0.81 -12.21 15.44
C TRP A 316 -1.43 -13.54 15.85
N HIS A 317 -1.46 -13.87 17.14
CA HIS A 317 -2.20 -15.02 17.65
C HIS A 317 -3.71 -14.90 17.37
N VAL A 318 -4.31 -13.77 17.70
CA VAL A 318 -5.74 -13.51 17.43
C VAL A 318 -6.01 -13.54 15.94
N PHE A 319 -5.15 -12.90 15.15
CA PHE A 319 -5.29 -12.86 13.69
C PHE A 319 -5.32 -14.27 13.09
N ARG A 320 -4.35 -15.12 13.46
CA ARG A 320 -4.30 -16.53 13.01
C ARG A 320 -5.53 -17.32 13.39
N LYS A 321 -6.06 -17.12 14.60
CA LYS A 321 -7.25 -17.85 15.05
C LYS A 321 -8.48 -17.48 14.20
N ILE A 322 -8.68 -16.18 13.94
CA ILE A 322 -9.79 -15.73 13.09
C ILE A 322 -9.62 -16.26 11.66
N LEU A 323 -8.39 -16.29 11.13
CA LEU A 323 -8.15 -16.90 9.83
C LEU A 323 -8.50 -18.39 9.83
N ALA A 324 -8.09 -19.15 10.84
CA ALA A 324 -8.45 -20.56 10.94
C ALA A 324 -9.98 -20.76 10.92
N GLU A 325 -10.73 -19.95 11.67
CA GLU A 325 -12.20 -19.96 11.67
C GLU A 325 -12.78 -19.63 10.27
N ILE A 326 -12.24 -18.62 9.59
CA ILE A 326 -12.64 -18.28 8.20
C ILE A 326 -12.33 -19.43 7.24
N SER A 327 -11.19 -20.10 7.41
CA SER A 327 -10.78 -21.25 6.57
C SER A 327 -11.75 -22.41 6.70
N GLU A 328 -12.16 -22.73 7.93
CA GLU A 328 -13.15 -23.78 8.22
C GLU A 328 -14.53 -23.44 7.63
N ILE A 329 -14.93 -22.17 7.67
CA ILE A 329 -16.18 -21.71 7.05
C ILE A 329 -16.06 -21.77 5.53
N HIS A 330 -14.95 -21.30 4.96
CA HIS A 330 -14.71 -21.31 3.51
C HIS A 330 -14.73 -22.74 2.95
N ALA A 331 -14.20 -23.71 3.68
CA ALA A 331 -14.22 -25.13 3.28
C ALA A 331 -15.64 -25.70 3.12
N GLN A 332 -16.67 -25.07 3.70
CA GLN A 332 -18.07 -25.48 3.57
C GLN A 332 -18.72 -24.98 2.26
N PHE A 333 -18.05 -24.10 1.51
CA PHE A 333 -18.54 -23.52 0.27
C PHE A 333 -17.66 -23.95 -0.92
N PRO A 334 -18.14 -24.85 -1.80
CA PRO A 334 -17.35 -25.37 -2.93
C PRO A 334 -16.92 -24.30 -3.94
N SER A 335 -17.65 -23.19 -4.01
CA SER A 335 -17.36 -22.05 -4.87
C SER A 335 -17.87 -20.78 -4.21
N LEU A 336 -17.06 -19.73 -4.21
CA LEU A 336 -17.50 -18.40 -3.78
C LEU A 336 -18.50 -17.82 -4.80
N PRO A 337 -19.47 -17.00 -4.36
CA PRO A 337 -20.35 -16.26 -5.25
C PRO A 337 -19.56 -15.37 -6.21
N GLU A 338 -20.12 -15.13 -7.39
CA GLU A 338 -19.59 -14.12 -8.31
C GLU A 338 -19.64 -12.72 -7.68
N ARG A 339 -18.79 -11.80 -8.16
CA ARG A 339 -18.81 -10.40 -7.72
C ARG A 339 -20.19 -9.79 -7.89
N GLY A 340 -20.60 -8.96 -6.93
CA GLY A 340 -21.92 -8.34 -6.90
C GLY A 340 -23.04 -9.26 -6.40
N ALA A 341 -22.71 -10.46 -5.92
CA ALA A 341 -23.63 -11.29 -5.16
C ALA A 341 -23.26 -11.29 -3.66
N ARG A 342 -24.28 -11.44 -2.81
CA ARG A 342 -24.10 -11.50 -1.36
C ARG A 342 -23.32 -12.76 -0.97
N LEU A 343 -22.35 -12.59 -0.09
CA LEU A 343 -21.61 -13.72 0.49
C LEU A 343 -22.50 -14.53 1.44
N PRO A 344 -22.22 -15.83 1.64
CA PRO A 344 -22.90 -16.60 2.67
C PRO A 344 -22.72 -15.92 4.03
N HIS A 345 -23.82 -15.71 4.77
CA HIS A 345 -23.84 -14.90 5.99
C HIS A 345 -22.79 -15.33 7.05
N ALA A 346 -22.53 -16.64 7.19
CA ALA A 346 -21.48 -17.13 8.09
C ALA A 346 -20.07 -16.66 7.66
N TYR A 347 -19.79 -16.68 6.35
CA TYR A 347 -18.52 -16.24 5.78
C TYR A 347 -18.39 -14.71 5.80
N GLU A 348 -19.46 -14.00 5.47
CA GLU A 348 -19.55 -12.53 5.56
C GLU A 348 -19.23 -12.06 6.99
N ASN A 349 -19.88 -12.63 8.00
CA ASN A 349 -19.64 -12.28 9.41
C ASN A 349 -18.18 -12.52 9.83
N ALA A 350 -17.60 -13.65 9.43
CA ALA A 350 -16.21 -13.96 9.77
C ALA A 350 -15.22 -12.96 9.13
N LEU A 351 -15.47 -12.54 7.88
CA LEU A 351 -14.70 -11.47 7.23
C LEU A 351 -14.91 -10.10 7.92
N GLN A 352 -16.13 -9.80 8.38
CA GLN A 352 -16.41 -8.60 9.15
C GLN A 352 -15.68 -8.58 10.51
N GLU A 353 -15.39 -9.74 11.12
CA GLU A 353 -14.56 -9.82 12.33
C GLU A 353 -13.07 -9.62 12.04
N LEU A 354 -12.58 -10.09 10.88
CA LEU A 354 -11.20 -9.89 10.44
C LEU A 354 -10.89 -8.43 10.10
N ARG A 355 -11.83 -7.75 9.43
CA ARG A 355 -11.68 -6.38 8.95
C ARG A 355 -11.19 -5.36 10.00
N PRO A 356 -11.78 -5.24 11.20
CA PRO A 356 -11.32 -4.29 12.21
C PRO A 356 -9.91 -4.59 12.71
N LEU A 357 -9.45 -5.85 12.69
CA LEU A 357 -8.07 -6.19 13.04
C LEU A 357 -7.09 -5.65 12.00
N ILE A 358 -7.40 -5.82 10.72
CA ILE A 358 -6.58 -5.28 9.61
C ILE A 358 -6.51 -3.75 9.71
N ILE A 359 -7.65 -3.09 9.91
CA ILE A 359 -7.72 -1.63 10.09
C ILE A 359 -6.87 -1.21 11.30
N ASN A 360 -6.95 -1.94 12.42
CA ASN A 360 -6.18 -1.62 13.62
C ASN A 360 -4.66 -1.76 13.38
N LEU A 361 -4.24 -2.83 12.70
CA LEU A 361 -2.84 -3.02 12.33
C LEU A 361 -2.34 -1.90 11.42
N GLN A 362 -3.11 -1.57 10.37
CA GLN A 362 -2.80 -0.48 9.46
C GLN A 362 -2.72 0.87 10.18
N GLN A 363 -3.69 1.17 11.05
CA GLN A 363 -3.69 2.40 11.85
C GLN A 363 -2.49 2.45 12.81
N GLY A 364 -2.17 1.33 13.46
CA GLY A 364 -0.99 1.21 14.31
C GLY A 364 0.30 1.54 13.55
N CYS A 365 0.47 0.98 12.35
CA CYS A 365 1.58 1.31 11.46
C CYS A 365 1.58 2.80 11.07
N ASN A 366 0.43 3.36 10.68
CA ASN A 366 0.32 4.76 10.26
C ASN A 366 0.66 5.77 11.37
N VAL A 367 0.38 5.43 12.63
CA VAL A 367 0.71 6.24 13.81
C VAL A 367 2.18 6.09 14.20
N ARG A 368 2.71 4.85 14.18
CA ARG A 368 4.07 4.55 14.63
C ARG A 368 5.15 4.85 13.62
N PHE A 369 4.88 4.66 12.34
CA PHE A 369 5.86 4.88 11.28
C PHE A 369 6.44 6.31 11.36
N PRO A 370 5.62 7.35 11.55
CA PRO A 370 6.14 8.69 11.73
C PRO A 370 7.12 8.91 12.86
N THR A 371 6.76 8.44 14.05
CA THR A 371 7.57 8.63 15.25
C THR A 371 8.85 7.83 15.16
N THR A 372 8.79 6.59 14.68
CA THR A 372 9.95 5.72 14.48
C THR A 372 10.94 6.32 13.49
N MET A 373 10.45 6.81 12.35
CA MET A 373 11.28 7.45 11.33
C MET A 373 11.95 8.72 11.84
N ALA A 374 11.20 9.58 12.57
CA ALA A 374 11.76 10.78 13.15
C ALA A 374 12.84 10.47 14.20
N GLY A 375 12.61 9.45 15.03
CA GLY A 375 13.57 8.99 16.03
C GLY A 375 14.84 8.37 15.42
N SER A 376 14.79 7.91 14.16
CA SER A 376 15.92 7.25 13.50
C SER A 376 17.13 8.17 13.32
N PRO A 377 18.33 7.80 13.82
CA PRO A 377 19.54 8.64 13.73
C PRO A 377 19.84 9.24 12.34
N PRO A 378 19.81 8.48 11.21
CA PRO A 378 20.10 9.05 9.89
C PRO A 378 19.06 10.07 9.41
N LEU A 379 17.82 9.97 9.91
CA LEU A 379 16.69 10.79 9.45
C LEU A 379 16.35 11.93 10.41
N ARG A 380 16.81 11.83 11.66
CA ARG A 380 16.52 12.74 12.77
C ARG A 380 16.69 14.22 12.39
N GLN A 381 17.73 14.53 11.63
CA GLN A 381 18.03 15.89 11.18
C GLN A 381 16.86 16.59 10.45
N TYR A 382 15.98 15.84 9.79
CA TYR A 382 14.86 16.38 9.02
C TYR A 382 13.64 16.72 9.87
N PHE A 383 13.66 16.39 11.16
CA PHE A 383 12.52 16.51 12.06
C PHE A 383 12.83 17.41 13.25
N THR A 384 11.78 18.02 13.79
CA THR A 384 11.79 18.69 15.09
C THR A 384 10.60 18.20 15.89
N VAL A 385 10.75 18.05 17.20
CA VAL A 385 9.66 17.62 18.08
C VAL A 385 9.49 18.64 19.19
N ASN A 386 8.26 19.11 19.34
CA ASN A 386 7.85 19.90 20.50
C ASN A 386 7.07 18.99 21.46
N PHE A 387 7.56 18.84 22.67
CA PHE A 387 6.83 18.16 23.74
C PHE A 387 6.03 19.18 24.54
N PHE A 388 4.75 18.88 24.81
CA PHE A 388 3.83 19.76 25.53
C PHE A 388 3.74 19.43 27.01
N ASP A 389 4.34 18.32 27.43
CA ASP A 389 4.28 17.79 28.78
C ASP A 389 5.65 17.32 29.26
N ASN A 390 5.85 17.34 30.57
CA ASN A 390 7.10 16.87 31.18
C ASN A 390 7.21 15.33 31.19
N THR A 391 6.15 14.62 30.79
CA THR A 391 6.17 13.16 30.63
C THR A 391 6.47 12.73 29.20
N PHE A 392 6.70 13.69 28.29
CA PHE A 392 7.04 13.46 26.89
C PHE A 392 6.02 12.60 26.13
N SER A 393 4.80 12.50 26.66
CA SER A 393 3.71 11.69 26.12
C SER A 393 2.93 12.44 25.04
N ARG A 394 2.92 13.77 25.12
CA ARG A 394 2.23 14.66 24.18
C ARG A 394 3.26 15.41 23.37
N ASN A 395 3.36 15.05 22.11
CA ASN A 395 4.30 15.67 21.19
C ASN A 395 3.63 16.16 19.92
N GLN A 396 4.22 17.19 19.33
CA GLN A 396 3.96 17.61 17.95
C GLN A 396 5.24 17.45 17.17
N LEU A 397 5.25 16.45 16.30
CA LEU A 397 6.27 16.26 15.29
C LEU A 397 6.08 17.30 14.18
N SER A 398 7.15 18.01 13.86
CA SER A 398 7.22 18.96 12.76
C SER A 398 8.42 18.66 11.88
N TYR A 399 8.40 19.14 10.64
CA TYR A 399 9.55 19.05 9.75
C TYR A 399 10.46 20.25 9.97
N ASN A 400 11.78 20.05 9.86
CA ASN A 400 12.74 21.13 9.96
C ASN A 400 12.91 21.83 8.59
N PRO A 401 12.37 23.05 8.38
CA PRO A 401 12.47 23.74 7.09
C PRO A 401 13.90 24.26 6.81
N ARG A 402 14.78 24.36 7.82
CA ARG A 402 16.11 24.99 7.65
C ARG A 402 17.09 24.18 6.81
N ILE A 403 16.87 22.87 6.65
CA ILE A 403 17.72 22.00 5.81
C ILE A 403 17.36 22.14 4.31
N GLN A 404 16.23 22.76 3.95
CA GLN A 404 15.85 23.01 2.54
C GLN A 404 16.86 23.89 1.78
N LYS A 405 17.75 24.64 2.47
CA LYS A 405 18.79 25.46 1.82
C LYS A 405 20.06 24.69 1.45
N ILE A 406 20.28 23.47 1.98
CA ILE A 406 21.49 22.69 1.72
C ILE A 406 21.12 21.47 0.87
N ARG A 407 21.16 21.66 -0.47
CA ARG A 407 21.22 20.62 -1.54
C ARG A 407 20.60 19.25 -1.20
N SER A 408 19.41 19.22 -0.61
CA SER A 408 18.58 18.02 -0.45
C SER A 408 17.10 18.45 -0.47
N PRO A 409 16.24 17.77 -1.25
CA PRO A 409 15.04 18.40 -1.80
C PRO A 409 13.86 18.40 -0.82
N PRO A 410 12.79 19.16 -1.12
CA PRO A 410 11.44 19.01 -0.53
C PRO A 410 10.86 17.57 -0.58
N SER A 411 11.58 16.66 -1.25
CA SER A 411 11.46 15.20 -1.27
C SER A 411 10.98 14.56 0.02
N PHE A 412 11.41 14.94 1.23
CA PHE A 412 11.13 14.12 2.41
C PHE A 412 9.65 14.10 2.81
N ALA A 413 8.91 15.20 2.67
CA ALA A 413 7.47 15.23 2.97
C ALA A 413 6.63 14.51 1.88
N CYS A 414 7.10 14.49 0.63
CA CYS A 414 6.46 13.75 -0.46
C CYS A 414 6.81 12.27 -0.43
N CYS A 415 8.09 11.96 -0.20
CA CYS A 415 8.61 10.63 0.05
C CYS A 415 8.02 10.08 1.34
N TRP A 416 7.66 10.91 2.32
CA TRP A 416 6.88 10.53 3.50
C TRP A 416 5.45 10.13 3.17
N THR A 417 4.71 10.93 2.39
CA THR A 417 3.37 10.56 1.94
C THR A 417 3.44 9.29 1.08
N ARG A 418 4.46 9.17 0.23
CA ARG A 418 4.68 7.99 -0.60
C ARG A 418 5.18 6.78 0.19
N MET A 419 6.01 6.94 1.22
CA MET A 419 6.45 5.86 2.11
C MET A 419 5.30 5.42 3.02
N LYS A 420 4.50 6.34 3.56
CA LYS A 420 3.22 6.02 4.22
C LYS A 420 2.32 5.21 3.28
N ASN A 421 2.25 5.57 2.01
CA ASN A 421 1.50 4.79 1.02
C ASN A 421 2.16 3.43 0.75
N ILE A 422 3.46 3.34 0.49
CA ILE A 422 4.18 2.08 0.18
C ILE A 422 4.15 1.09 1.36
N PHE A 423 4.37 1.56 2.59
CA PHE A 423 4.39 0.72 3.80
C PHE A 423 2.99 0.49 4.38
N GLY A 424 2.06 1.44 4.23
CA GLY A 424 0.65 1.23 4.54
C GLY A 424 -0.01 0.21 3.61
N LYS A 425 0.44 0.13 2.35
CA LYS A 425 -0.13 -0.75 1.30
C LYS A 425 0.11 -2.25 1.47
N SER A 426 1.16 -2.67 2.19
CA SER A 426 1.37 -4.11 2.47
C SER A 426 0.33 -4.71 3.42
N LEU A 427 -0.42 -3.87 4.12
CA LEU A 427 -1.58 -4.29 4.91
C LEU A 427 -2.91 -3.71 4.38
N ALA A 428 -2.88 -2.67 3.55
CA ALA A 428 -4.07 -2.04 2.99
C ALA A 428 -4.72 -2.81 1.83
N PHE A 429 -4.19 -3.98 1.44
CA PHE A 429 -4.81 -4.84 0.43
C PHE A 429 -6.22 -5.35 0.81
N MET A 430 -6.72 -5.01 2.00
CA MET A 430 -8.06 -5.39 2.45
C MET A 430 -8.95 -4.27 2.99
N THR A 431 -8.48 -3.03 3.19
CA THR A 431 -9.35 -1.97 3.73
C THR A 431 -8.94 -0.58 3.32
N ASN A 432 -9.76 0.07 2.49
CA ASN A 432 -9.64 1.47 2.16
C ASN A 432 -10.54 2.30 3.11
N TRP A 433 -9.94 3.33 3.74
CA TRP A 433 -10.49 4.46 4.51
C TRP A 433 -11.10 4.25 5.92
N THR A 434 -10.57 5.00 6.91
CA THR A 434 -11.38 5.76 7.90
C THR A 434 -10.58 6.94 8.49
N CYS A 435 -11.29 8.05 8.71
CA CYS A 435 -10.90 9.19 9.54
C CYS A 435 -11.79 9.17 10.80
N SER A 436 -11.21 9.48 11.96
CA SER A 436 -11.83 9.81 13.26
C SER A 436 -13.19 9.16 13.57
N TRP A 437 -13.18 8.01 14.27
CA TRP A 437 -14.14 7.61 15.33
C TRP A 437 -13.89 6.17 15.86
N THR A 438 -12.97 5.41 15.25
CA THR A 438 -12.80 3.95 15.48
C THR A 438 -12.03 3.52 16.75
N ILE A 439 -11.41 4.46 17.49
CA ILE A 439 -10.54 4.11 18.64
C ILE A 439 -11.35 3.49 19.79
N VAL A 440 -12.60 3.91 19.99
CA VAL A 440 -13.42 3.41 21.11
C VAL A 440 -14.02 2.02 20.83
N ASN A 441 -14.43 1.74 19.59
CA ASN A 441 -15.06 0.45 19.24
C ASN A 441 -14.06 -0.68 19.02
N SER A 442 -12.92 -0.43 18.38
CA SER A 442 -11.91 -1.48 18.11
C SER A 442 -11.24 -2.01 19.39
N THR A 443 -10.94 -1.11 20.34
CA THR A 443 -10.41 -1.47 21.65
C THR A 443 -11.44 -2.28 22.46
N SER A 444 -12.74 -1.94 22.35
CA SER A 444 -13.81 -2.68 23.01
C SER A 444 -13.96 -4.10 22.47
N VAL A 445 -13.83 -4.32 21.16
CA VAL A 445 -13.89 -5.65 20.53
C VAL A 445 -12.68 -6.49 20.94
N TYR A 446 -11.47 -5.93 20.86
CA TYR A 446 -10.24 -6.62 21.28
C TYR A 446 -10.26 -6.99 22.78
N LEU A 447 -10.74 -6.08 23.64
CA LEU A 447 -10.85 -6.34 25.07
C LEU A 447 -11.95 -7.36 25.41
N ARG A 448 -13.12 -7.31 24.75
CA ARG A 448 -14.17 -8.33 24.90
C ARG A 448 -13.69 -9.70 24.44
N TYR A 449 -12.88 -9.75 23.39
CA TYR A 449 -12.29 -10.98 22.89
C TYR A 449 -11.25 -11.55 23.88
N LEU A 450 -10.38 -10.71 24.45
CA LEU A 450 -9.44 -11.12 25.50
C LEU A 450 -10.17 -11.64 26.75
N GLU A 451 -11.26 -11.00 27.16
CA GLU A 451 -12.09 -11.46 28.29
C GLU A 451 -12.75 -12.81 28.02
N ARG A 452 -13.18 -13.04 26.78
CA ARG A 452 -13.81 -14.30 26.36
C ARG A 452 -12.80 -15.45 26.27
N CYS A 453 -11.59 -15.18 25.80
CA CYS A 453 -10.59 -16.22 25.54
C CYS A 453 -9.66 -16.52 26.73
N TYR A 454 -9.43 -15.53 27.61
CA TYR A 454 -8.49 -15.65 28.72
C TYR A 454 -9.10 -15.16 30.04
N PRO A 455 -10.08 -15.89 30.61
CA PRO A 455 -10.80 -15.47 31.82
C PRO A 455 -9.87 -15.36 33.05
N THR A 456 -8.77 -16.10 33.08
CA THR A 456 -7.75 -16.03 34.15
C THR A 456 -6.84 -14.79 34.06
N TRP A 457 -6.85 -14.08 32.92
CA TRP A 457 -6.06 -12.86 32.71
C TRP A 457 -6.83 -11.59 33.11
N GLY A 458 -7.93 -11.75 33.86
CA GLY A 458 -8.83 -10.65 34.26
C GLY A 458 -8.10 -9.45 34.87
N HIS A 459 -7.06 -9.66 35.68
CA HIS A 459 -6.26 -8.56 36.24
C HIS A 459 -5.48 -7.79 35.17
N ILE A 460 -4.83 -8.48 34.22
CA ILE A 460 -4.07 -7.86 33.12
C ILE A 460 -5.01 -7.09 32.18
N ILE A 461 -6.16 -7.68 31.85
CA ILE A 461 -7.16 -7.07 30.97
C ILE A 461 -7.83 -5.86 31.64
N THR A 462 -8.11 -5.93 32.94
CA THR A 462 -8.65 -4.81 33.74
C THR A 462 -7.62 -3.68 33.85
N SER A 463 -6.34 -4.02 34.02
CA SER A 463 -5.24 -3.05 34.03
C SER A 463 -5.01 -2.40 32.65
N LEU A 464 -5.12 -3.16 31.55
CA LEU A 464 -5.11 -2.63 30.18
C LEU A 464 -6.31 -1.72 29.93
N LYS A 465 -7.52 -2.10 30.37
CA LYS A 465 -8.73 -1.25 30.33
C LYS A 465 -8.51 0.06 31.09
N PHE A 466 -8.02 -0.03 32.31
CA PHE A 466 -7.75 1.14 33.15
C PHE A 466 -6.70 2.05 32.52
N TRP A 467 -5.61 1.49 31.98
CA TRP A 467 -4.55 2.25 31.30
C TRP A 467 -5.05 2.94 30.03
N ILE A 468 -5.80 2.23 29.18
CA ILE A 468 -6.37 2.78 27.93
C ILE A 468 -7.38 3.89 28.22
N LEU A 469 -8.16 3.78 29.30
CA LEU A 469 -9.19 4.75 29.66
C LEU A 469 -8.66 5.96 30.46
N THR A 470 -7.57 5.82 31.20
CA THR A 470 -7.11 6.85 32.15
C THR A 470 -5.74 7.44 31.83
N GLY A 471 -4.93 6.81 30.97
CA GLY A 471 -3.61 7.29 30.59
C GLY A 471 -2.58 7.39 31.74
N GLN A 472 -2.83 6.79 32.91
CA GLN A 472 -1.92 6.85 34.05
C GLN A 472 -0.90 5.70 34.10
N LYS A 473 0.24 5.92 34.76
CA LYS A 473 1.38 5.00 34.87
C LYS A 473 0.98 3.63 35.43
N PHE A 474 1.46 2.58 34.77
CA PHE A 474 1.45 1.20 35.26
C PHE A 474 2.81 0.89 35.90
N GLU A 475 2.86 0.69 37.23
CA GLU A 475 4.05 0.13 37.89
C GLU A 475 3.98 -1.40 37.79
N MET A 476 4.64 -1.96 36.77
CA MET A 476 4.84 -3.39 36.67
C MET A 476 5.93 -3.79 37.69
N LYS A 477 5.54 -4.17 38.91
CA LYS A 477 6.45 -4.91 39.80
C LYS A 477 6.78 -6.22 39.11
N VAL A 478 8.00 -6.30 38.59
CA VAL A 478 8.59 -7.48 37.97
C VAL A 478 8.54 -8.63 38.99
N LEU A 479 7.57 -9.54 38.82
CA LEU A 479 7.69 -10.90 39.35
C LEU A 479 8.45 -11.70 38.30
N MET A 480 9.78 -11.62 38.38
CA MET A 480 10.65 -12.66 37.83
C MET A 480 10.52 -13.88 38.75
N ILE A 481 9.77 -14.88 38.30
CA ILE A 481 10.05 -16.31 38.51
C ILE A 481 9.84 -16.99 37.16
#